data_AF-A0A625XQP3-F1
#
_entry.id   AF-A0A625XQP3-F1
#
_cell.length_a   1.000
_cell.length_b   1.000
_cell.length_c   1.000
_cell.angle_alpha   90.00
_cell.angle_beta   90.00
_cell.angle_gamma   90.00
#
_symmetry.space_group_name_H-M   'P 1'
#
loop_
_entity.id
_entity.type
_entity.pdbx_description
1 polymer ?
#
loop_
_entity_poly.entity_id
_entity_poly.type
_entity_poly.pdbx_seq_one_letter_code
_entity_poly.pdbx_strand_id
1 'polypeptide(L)'
;MNKVYNTVWNESIGMWVVTSELTRKGGQRPRQIRRTVLAGLVAGLLLPSAPTLATAWDSVTLGSGGTSGSMTLNAGDTANNTTINSGGQQYVSSGGSATSTTINGGLQYVSSGGSATSTTINSDGWQDVNDGGSATSTTINSGGWQSVYNSGSAT
;
A
#
# COMPACT_ATOMS: atom_id res chain seq x y z
N MET A 1 42.54 -22.76 9.56
CA MET A 1 42.77 -21.58 8.71
C MET A 1 41.60 -20.61 8.91
N ASN A 2 41.79 -19.47 9.55
CA ASN A 2 40.74 -18.45 9.65
C ASN A 2 40.85 -17.52 8.43
N LYS A 3 39.82 -17.49 7.59
CA LYS A 3 39.69 -16.50 6.52
C LYS A 3 38.81 -15.39 7.07
N VAL A 4 39.28 -14.14 7.00
CA VAL A 4 38.43 -12.97 7.21
C VAL A 4 37.98 -12.50 5.83
N TYR A 5 36.69 -12.21 5.72
CA TYR A 5 36.08 -11.71 4.50
C TYR A 5 35.68 -10.26 4.72
N ASN A 6 35.97 -9.39 3.75
CA ASN A 6 35.50 -8.01 3.75
C ASN A 6 34.59 -7.78 2.54
N THR A 7 33.61 -6.89 2.70
CA THR A 7 32.71 -6.51 1.62
C THR A 7 33.17 -5.16 1.08
N VAL A 8 33.60 -5.14 -0.18
CA VAL A 8 34.15 -3.96 -0.85
C VAL A 8 33.23 -3.58 -2.00
N TRP A 9 32.93 -2.30 -2.14
CA TRP A 9 32.18 -1.79 -3.29
C TRP A 9 33.06 -1.79 -4.53
N ASN A 10 32.57 -2.37 -5.63
CA ASN A 10 33.28 -2.34 -6.91
C ASN A 10 32.61 -1.36 -7.86
N GLU A 11 33.31 -0.26 -8.16
CA GLU A 11 32.83 0.82 -9.02
C GLU A 11 32.64 0.41 -10.49
N SER A 12 33.35 -0.61 -10.98
CA SER A 12 33.23 -1.02 -12.39
C SER A 12 31.97 -1.84 -12.69
N ILE A 13 31.39 -2.47 -11.68
CA ILE A 13 30.19 -3.33 -11.82
C ILE A 13 29.00 -2.84 -10.99
N GLY A 14 29.18 -1.82 -10.14
CA GLY A 14 28.09 -1.26 -9.34
C GLY A 14 27.52 -2.25 -8.30
N MET A 15 28.36 -3.12 -7.73
CA MET A 15 27.93 -4.15 -6.78
C MET A 15 28.90 -4.29 -5.61
N TRP A 16 28.39 -4.81 -4.47
CA TRP A 16 29.21 -5.24 -3.35
C TRP A 16 29.85 -6.60 -3.64
N VAL A 17 31.18 -6.67 -3.54
CA VAL A 17 31.96 -7.90 -3.76
C VAL A 17 32.61 -8.32 -2.44
N VAL A 18 32.46 -9.59 -2.08
CA VAL A 18 33.14 -10.18 -0.93
C VAL A 18 34.55 -10.59 -1.35
N THR A 19 35.56 -10.00 -0.73
CA THR A 19 36.97 -10.34 -0.96
C THR A 19 37.54 -11.05 0.28
N SER A 20 38.36 -12.09 0.06
CA SER A 20 39.05 -12.78 1.14
C SER A 20 40.47 -12.25 1.26
N GLU A 21 40.86 -11.78 2.44
CA GLU A 21 42.25 -11.46 2.73
C GLU A 21 42.94 -12.68 3.35
N LEU A 22 44.03 -13.15 2.73
CA LEU A 22 44.88 -14.19 3.31
C LEU A 22 45.67 -13.55 4.46
N THR A 23 45.24 -13.80 5.70
CA THR A 23 45.96 -13.33 6.89
C THR A 23 47.37 -13.94 6.92
N ARG A 24 48.38 -13.16 6.53
CA ARG A 24 49.79 -13.53 6.75
C ARG A 24 50.11 -13.30 8.23
N LYS A 25 50.59 -14.36 8.87
CA LYS A 25 50.85 -14.48 10.31
C LYS A 25 51.90 -13.45 10.77
N GLY A 26 51.51 -12.45 11.56
CA GLY A 26 52.44 -11.68 12.41
C GLY A 26 52.15 -10.19 12.61
N GLY A 27 51.76 -9.82 13.83
CA GLY A 27 52.32 -8.66 14.54
C GLY A 27 51.73 -7.25 14.34
N GLN A 28 51.15 -6.72 15.42
CA GLN A 28 50.99 -5.30 15.81
C GLN A 28 49.84 -4.47 15.20
N ARG A 29 49.00 -3.94 16.11
CA ARG A 29 47.97 -2.91 15.85
C ARG A 29 48.62 -1.52 15.76
N PRO A 30 48.24 -0.64 14.83
CA PRO A 30 48.45 0.79 14.99
C PRO A 30 47.13 1.52 15.32
N ARG A 31 47.18 2.39 16.33
CA ARG A 31 46.10 3.30 16.72
C ARG A 31 46.09 4.54 15.81
N GLN A 32 44.87 4.99 15.50
CA GLN A 32 44.41 6.38 15.26
C GLN A 32 44.90 7.10 14.00
N ILE A 33 43.96 7.35 13.07
CA ILE A 33 43.80 8.68 12.45
C ILE A 33 42.30 9.01 12.42
N ARG A 34 41.89 10.02 13.21
CA ARG A 34 40.63 10.75 13.00
C ARG A 34 40.75 11.51 11.68
N ARG A 35 39.97 11.14 10.67
CA ARG A 35 39.64 12.00 9.52
C ARG A 35 38.14 11.90 9.24
N THR A 36 37.46 12.93 9.69
CA THR A 36 36.19 13.43 9.18
C THR A 36 36.23 13.48 7.66
N VAL A 37 35.26 12.86 6.99
CA VAL A 37 34.64 13.45 5.79
C VAL A 37 33.18 13.02 5.79
N LEU A 38 32.31 14.02 5.97
CA LEU A 38 30.91 13.97 5.58
C LEU A 38 30.92 13.83 4.04
N ALA A 39 30.68 12.64 3.50
CA ALA A 39 30.70 12.39 2.06
C ALA A 39 29.50 11.53 1.66
N GLY A 40 28.85 11.94 0.57
CA GLY A 40 27.69 11.29 -0.03
C GLY A 40 26.46 12.20 0.07
N LEU A 41 26.52 13.39 -0.52
CA LEU A 41 26.08 13.60 -1.91
C LEU A 41 24.65 13.08 -2.11
N VAL A 42 23.73 14.03 -2.26
CA VAL A 42 22.41 13.83 -2.85
C VAL A 42 22.62 13.26 -4.26
N ALA A 43 22.84 11.95 -4.34
CA ALA A 43 22.68 11.21 -5.56
C ALA A 43 21.18 11.24 -5.81
N GLY A 44 20.77 11.93 -6.89
CA GLY A 44 19.41 11.95 -7.37
C GLY A 44 18.90 10.52 -7.44
N LEU A 45 18.14 10.15 -6.41
CA LEU A 45 17.52 8.85 -6.27
C LEU A 45 16.32 8.86 -7.23
N LEU A 46 16.61 8.81 -8.53
CA LEU A 46 15.73 8.18 -9.50
C LEU A 46 15.68 6.70 -9.10
N LEU A 47 14.95 6.39 -8.03
CA LEU A 47 14.43 5.05 -7.85
C LEU A 47 13.69 4.76 -9.17
N PRO A 48 14.03 3.70 -9.92
CA PRO A 48 13.03 3.12 -10.80
C PRO A 48 11.81 2.93 -9.91
N SER A 49 10.68 3.53 -10.29
CA SER A 49 9.41 3.42 -9.57
C SER A 49 9.28 1.98 -9.11
N ALA A 50 9.48 1.73 -7.81
CA ALA A 50 9.37 0.37 -7.29
C ALA A 50 7.98 -0.11 -7.74
N PRO A 51 7.85 -1.34 -8.27
CA PRO A 51 6.53 -1.86 -8.60
C PRO A 51 5.68 -1.67 -7.35
N THR A 52 4.59 -0.92 -7.49
CA THR A 52 3.61 -0.73 -6.44
C THR A 52 3.10 -2.13 -6.10
N LEU A 53 3.64 -2.72 -5.03
CA LEU A 53 3.19 -4.03 -4.57
C LEU A 53 1.72 -3.86 -4.18
N ALA A 54 0.85 -4.67 -4.77
CA ALA A 54 -0.55 -4.75 -4.38
C ALA A 54 -0.64 -4.90 -2.86
N THR A 55 -1.38 -4.01 -2.23
CA THR A 55 -1.65 -4.03 -0.79
C THR A 55 -2.92 -4.81 -0.50
N ALA A 56 -2.88 -5.65 0.53
CA ALA A 56 -4.04 -6.38 1.00
C ALA A 56 -4.43 -5.87 2.39
N TRP A 57 -5.64 -5.32 2.48
CA TRP A 57 -6.25 -4.86 3.71
C TRP A 57 -7.29 -5.89 4.17
N ASP A 58 -7.30 -6.19 5.46
CA ASP A 58 -8.31 -7.06 6.06
C ASP A 58 -8.84 -6.42 7.34
N SER A 59 -10.16 -6.47 7.52
CA SER A 59 -10.86 -6.05 8.73
C SER A 59 -10.55 -4.62 9.18
N VAL A 60 -10.43 -3.69 8.21
CA VAL A 60 -10.17 -2.28 8.50
C VAL A 60 -11.45 -1.55 8.88
N THR A 61 -11.38 -0.69 9.89
CA THR A 61 -12.48 0.23 10.26
C THR A 61 -12.10 1.67 9.95
N LEU A 62 -12.94 2.35 9.17
CA LEU A 62 -12.80 3.74 8.73
C LEU A 62 -13.82 4.65 9.43
N GLY A 63 -13.45 5.90 9.74
CA GLY A 63 -14.34 6.88 10.35
C GLY A 63 -14.39 6.81 11.89
N SER A 64 -15.49 7.26 12.50
CA SER A 64 -15.63 7.35 13.97
C SER A 64 -15.36 6.00 14.65
N GLY A 65 -14.41 5.99 15.60
CA GLY A 65 -13.94 4.79 16.29
C GLY A 65 -12.95 3.91 15.51
N GLY A 66 -12.61 4.27 14.27
CA GLY A 66 -11.64 3.57 13.42
C GLY A 66 -10.22 4.13 13.49
N THR A 67 -9.25 3.39 12.93
CA THR A 67 -7.82 3.77 12.91
C THR A 67 -7.47 4.76 11.78
N SER A 68 -8.38 4.98 10.82
CA SER A 68 -8.15 5.83 9.65
C SER A 68 -9.44 6.51 9.19
N GLY A 69 -9.35 7.75 8.70
CA GLY A 69 -10.50 8.46 8.14
C GLY A 69 -10.83 8.01 6.71
N SER A 70 -9.83 7.56 5.96
CA SER A 70 -10.01 7.11 4.58
C SER A 70 -9.08 5.96 4.20
N MET A 71 -9.47 5.25 3.14
CA MET A 71 -8.68 4.22 2.48
C MET A 71 -8.82 4.37 0.97
N THR A 72 -7.71 4.23 0.25
CA THR A 72 -7.70 4.19 -1.21
C THR A 72 -7.13 2.84 -1.67
N LEU A 73 -7.87 2.17 -2.55
CA LEU A 73 -7.44 0.94 -3.22
C LEU A 73 -7.10 1.25 -4.67
N ASN A 74 -5.83 1.11 -5.02
CA ASN A 74 -5.30 1.28 -6.37
C ASN A 74 -5.29 -0.06 -7.12
N ALA A 75 -4.72 -0.05 -8.33
CA ALA A 75 -4.60 -1.25 -9.15
C ALA A 75 -3.91 -2.41 -8.40
N GLY A 76 -4.62 -3.53 -8.27
CA GLY A 76 -4.15 -4.71 -7.56
C GLY A 76 -4.40 -4.69 -6.05
N ASP A 77 -4.71 -3.54 -5.45
CA ASP A 77 -5.03 -3.45 -4.03
C ASP A 77 -6.36 -4.17 -3.74
N THR A 78 -6.41 -4.86 -2.60
CA THR A 78 -7.61 -5.55 -2.13
C THR A 78 -7.95 -5.11 -0.72
N ALA A 79 -9.25 -4.97 -0.43
CA ALA A 79 -9.74 -4.81 0.94
C ALA A 79 -10.85 -5.81 1.22
N ASN A 80 -10.71 -6.55 2.31
CA ASN A 80 -11.71 -7.49 2.79
C ASN A 80 -12.29 -7.00 4.11
N ASN A 81 -13.59 -7.19 4.31
CA ASN A 81 -14.28 -6.97 5.59
C ASN A 81 -14.12 -5.54 6.12
N THR A 82 -14.13 -4.54 5.23
CA THR A 82 -13.99 -3.13 5.64
C THR A 82 -15.28 -2.64 6.29
N THR A 83 -15.18 -2.00 7.45
CA THR A 83 -16.30 -1.26 8.07
C THR A 83 -16.09 0.23 7.87
N ILE A 84 -17.05 0.92 7.27
CA ILE A 84 -17.00 2.36 7.00
C ILE A 84 -18.06 3.06 7.86
N ASN A 85 -17.65 3.61 9.01
CA ASN A 85 -18.52 4.37 9.89
C ASN A 85 -18.65 5.83 9.43
N SER A 86 -19.48 6.61 10.13
CA SER A 86 -19.61 8.05 9.89
C SER A 86 -18.26 8.77 9.89
N GLY A 87 -18.06 9.63 8.87
CA GLY A 87 -16.79 10.30 8.59
C GLY A 87 -15.73 9.44 7.90
N GLY A 88 -16.00 8.15 7.70
CA GLY A 88 -15.14 7.21 6.98
C GLY A 88 -15.39 7.22 5.48
N GLN A 89 -14.33 7.08 4.68
CA GLN A 89 -14.43 7.03 3.22
C GLN A 89 -13.54 5.95 2.61
N GLN A 90 -14.08 5.10 1.74
CA GLN A 90 -13.29 4.16 0.93
C GLN A 90 -13.36 4.54 -0.54
N TYR A 91 -12.20 4.69 -1.18
CA TYR A 91 -12.06 4.96 -2.60
C TYR A 91 -11.54 3.70 -3.31
N VAL A 92 -12.41 3.04 -4.08
CA VAL A 92 -12.04 1.88 -4.90
C VAL A 92 -11.72 2.39 -6.31
N SER A 93 -10.42 2.56 -6.59
CA SER A 93 -9.93 3.09 -7.87
C SER A 93 -9.82 1.99 -8.93
N SER A 94 -9.43 2.37 -10.15
CA SER A 94 -9.23 1.43 -11.26
C SER A 94 -8.31 0.27 -10.87
N GLY A 95 -8.80 -0.97 -11.04
CA GLY A 95 -8.11 -2.20 -10.70
C GLY A 95 -8.04 -2.53 -9.20
N GLY A 96 -8.61 -1.68 -8.32
CA GLY A 96 -8.77 -1.97 -6.91
C GLY A 96 -10.04 -2.78 -6.63
N SER A 97 -10.02 -3.60 -5.57
CA SER A 97 -11.15 -4.47 -5.22
C SER A 97 -11.50 -4.40 -3.74
N ALA A 98 -12.78 -4.14 -3.43
CA ALA A 98 -13.33 -4.19 -2.08
C ALA A 98 -14.36 -5.33 -1.98
N THR A 99 -14.21 -6.19 -0.99
CA THR A 99 -15.11 -7.33 -0.73
C THR A 99 -15.65 -7.28 0.69
N SER A 100 -16.94 -7.57 0.85
CA SER A 100 -17.62 -7.62 2.16
C SER A 100 -17.53 -6.31 2.95
N THR A 101 -17.67 -5.17 2.25
CA THR A 101 -17.70 -3.85 2.90
C THR A 101 -19.03 -3.62 3.64
N THR A 102 -18.99 -3.14 4.87
CA THR A 102 -20.17 -2.68 5.63
C THR A 102 -20.11 -1.16 5.81
N ILE A 103 -21.15 -0.44 5.39
CA ILE A 103 -21.21 1.04 5.43
C ILE A 103 -22.26 1.49 6.47
N ASN A 104 -21.82 2.12 7.56
CA ASN A 104 -22.61 2.59 8.71
C ASN A 104 -22.51 4.12 8.85
N GLY A 105 -23.18 4.88 7.98
CA GLY A 105 -23.06 6.35 7.97
C GLY A 105 -21.86 6.91 7.19
N GLY A 106 -21.03 6.04 6.62
CA GLY A 106 -19.85 6.40 5.83
C GLY A 106 -20.10 6.38 4.33
N LEU A 107 -19.02 6.48 3.54
CA LEU A 107 -19.08 6.59 2.08
C LEU A 107 -18.14 5.59 1.41
N GLN A 108 -18.62 4.88 0.39
CA GLN A 108 -17.78 4.12 -0.54
C GLN A 108 -17.93 4.67 -1.96
N TYR A 109 -16.82 5.06 -2.57
CA TYR A 109 -16.74 5.50 -3.96
C TYR A 109 -16.13 4.39 -4.81
N VAL A 110 -16.90 3.82 -5.72
CA VAL A 110 -16.44 2.84 -6.71
C VAL A 110 -16.21 3.58 -8.02
N SER A 111 -14.94 3.85 -8.33
CA SER A 111 -14.53 4.60 -9.52
C SER A 111 -14.48 3.72 -10.77
N SER A 112 -14.26 4.33 -11.93
CA SER A 112 -14.08 3.62 -13.20
C SER A 112 -13.03 2.50 -13.10
N GLY A 113 -13.43 1.26 -13.45
CA GLY A 113 -12.57 0.07 -13.35
C GLY A 113 -12.34 -0.45 -11.93
N GLY A 114 -12.92 0.18 -10.91
CA GLY A 114 -12.95 -0.34 -9.53
C GLY A 114 -14.10 -1.32 -9.33
N SER A 115 -13.92 -2.27 -8.40
CA SER A 115 -14.91 -3.31 -8.11
C SER A 115 -15.23 -3.41 -6.62
N ALA A 116 -16.51 -3.33 -6.28
CA ALA A 116 -17.04 -3.62 -4.95
C ALA A 116 -17.96 -4.86 -5.01
N THR A 117 -17.74 -5.82 -4.11
CA THR A 117 -18.52 -7.07 -4.04
C THR A 117 -19.06 -7.28 -2.63
N SER A 118 -20.32 -7.68 -2.53
CA SER A 118 -21.00 -7.99 -1.26
C SER A 118 -21.01 -6.82 -0.28
N THR A 119 -21.27 -5.61 -0.78
CA THR A 119 -21.39 -4.42 0.07
C THR A 119 -22.72 -4.43 0.82
N THR A 120 -22.69 -4.20 2.13
CA THR A 120 -23.89 -3.95 2.95
C THR A 120 -23.96 -2.47 3.33
N ILE A 121 -25.04 -1.80 2.97
CA ILE A 121 -25.26 -0.37 3.24
C ILE A 121 -26.34 -0.22 4.30
N ASN A 122 -25.96 0.27 5.49
CA ASN A 122 -26.87 0.52 6.61
C ASN A 122 -27.33 1.99 6.64
N SER A 123 -28.13 2.36 7.64
CA SER A 123 -28.65 3.73 7.80
C SER A 123 -27.55 4.77 7.65
N ASP A 124 -27.85 5.79 6.85
CA ASP A 124 -26.97 6.93 6.53
C ASP A 124 -25.69 6.54 5.77
N GLY A 125 -25.49 5.26 5.46
CA GLY A 125 -24.41 4.78 4.63
C GLY A 125 -24.70 5.04 3.15
N TRP A 126 -23.64 5.26 2.39
CA TRP A 126 -23.75 5.58 0.96
C TRP A 126 -22.70 4.84 0.12
N GLN A 127 -23.13 4.29 -1.01
CA GLN A 127 -22.25 3.78 -2.07
C GLN A 127 -22.49 4.54 -3.37
N ASP A 128 -21.45 5.19 -3.87
CA ASP A 128 -21.45 5.82 -5.20
C ASP A 128 -20.73 4.90 -6.19
N VAL A 129 -21.47 4.38 -7.15
CA VAL A 129 -20.94 3.61 -8.28
C VAL A 129 -20.82 4.56 -9.47
N ASN A 130 -19.62 5.12 -9.64
CA ASN A 130 -19.31 6.10 -10.67
C ASN A 130 -19.22 5.45 -12.07
N ASP A 131 -19.09 6.29 -13.09
CA ASP A 131 -19.01 5.87 -14.50
C ASP A 131 -17.93 4.78 -14.72
N GLY A 132 -18.37 3.59 -15.13
CA GLY A 132 -17.50 2.42 -15.37
C GLY A 132 -17.05 1.67 -14.11
N GLY A 133 -17.55 2.04 -12.92
CA GLY A 133 -17.39 1.27 -11.69
C GLY A 133 -18.38 0.11 -11.62
N SER A 134 -18.05 -0.93 -10.84
CA SER A 134 -18.90 -2.12 -10.68
C SER A 134 -19.17 -2.42 -9.21
N ALA A 135 -20.44 -2.47 -8.83
CA ALA A 135 -20.90 -3.00 -7.56
C ALA A 135 -21.70 -4.28 -7.80
N THR A 136 -21.37 -5.36 -7.09
CA THR A 136 -22.07 -6.64 -7.23
C THR A 136 -22.54 -7.16 -5.88
N SER A 137 -23.75 -7.70 -5.83
CA SER A 137 -24.38 -8.22 -4.61
C SER A 137 -24.47 -7.18 -3.48
N THR A 138 -24.79 -5.93 -3.82
CA THR A 138 -25.03 -4.89 -2.81
C THR A 138 -26.35 -5.14 -2.08
N THR A 139 -26.32 -5.17 -0.75
CA THR A 139 -27.50 -5.19 0.11
C THR A 139 -27.72 -3.79 0.70
N ILE A 140 -28.88 -3.19 0.47
CA ILE A 140 -29.23 -1.87 0.98
C ILE A 140 -30.30 -2.02 2.06
N ASN A 141 -29.96 -1.73 3.31
CA ASN A 141 -30.87 -1.73 4.43
C ASN A 141 -31.59 -0.38 4.57
N SER A 142 -32.60 -0.32 5.46
CA SER A 142 -33.38 0.91 5.70
C SER A 142 -32.48 2.10 6.01
N GLY A 143 -32.66 3.19 5.25
CA GLY A 143 -31.89 4.43 5.39
C GLY A 143 -30.53 4.44 4.69
N GLY A 144 -30.12 3.34 4.05
CA GLY A 144 -28.92 3.27 3.21
C GLY A 144 -29.20 3.71 1.78
N TRP A 145 -28.15 4.16 1.08
CA TRP A 145 -28.25 4.73 -0.26
C TRP A 145 -27.20 4.14 -1.21
N GLN A 146 -27.61 3.82 -2.44
CA GLN A 146 -26.70 3.54 -3.55
C GLN A 146 -27.07 4.47 -4.71
N SER A 147 -26.09 5.21 -5.22
CA SER A 147 -26.23 5.95 -6.47
C SER A 147 -25.38 5.29 -7.55
N VAL A 148 -25.97 5.09 -8.73
CA VAL A 148 -25.28 4.52 -9.90
C VAL A 148 -25.29 5.56 -11.01
N TYR A 149 -24.10 6.04 -11.37
CA TYR A 149 -23.90 7.05 -12.39
C TYR A 149 -23.73 6.43 -13.79
N ASN A 150 -23.58 7.25 -14.82
CA ASN A 150 -23.72 6.82 -16.22
C ASN A 150 -22.65 5.78 -16.60
N SER A 151 -23.07 4.60 -17.03
CA SER A 151 -22.17 3.44 -17.30
C SER A 151 -21.58 2.76 -16.05
N GLY A 152 -21.96 3.19 -14.84
CA GLY A 152 -21.76 2.38 -13.63
C GLY A 152 -22.68 1.15 -13.66
N SER A 153 -22.24 0.04 -13.07
CA SER A 153 -23.01 -1.21 -13.03
C SER A 153 -23.28 -1.63 -11.59
N ALA A 154 -24.54 -1.89 -11.27
CA ALA A 154 -24.96 -2.51 -10.01
C ALA A 154 -25.80 -3.75 -10.33
N THR A 155 -25.35 -4.94 -9.91
CA THR A 155 -26.00 -6.24 -10.19
C THR A 155 -26.14 -7.11 -8.97
#